data_AF-A0A1F5DHL6-F1
#
_entry.id   AF-A0A1F5DHL6-F1
#
_cell.length_a   1.000
_cell.length_b   1.000
_cell.length_c   1.000
_cell.angle_alpha   90.00
_cell.angle_beta   90.00
_cell.angle_gamma   90.00
#
_symmetry.space_group_name_H-M   'P 1'
#
loop_
_entity.id
_entity.type
_entity.pdbx_description
1 polymer ?
#
loop_
_entity_poly.entity_id
_entity_poly.type
_entity_poly.pdbx_seq_one_letter_code
_entity_poly.pdbx_strand_id
1 'polypeptide(L)' 'MAWAPWINNEAIHDRVFQEKAHKDGTIGWVTQPDGTREYTLICDYNVMWFPFGRWVASCEGAYYVTFWDQVLP' A
#
# COMPACT_ATOMS: atom_id res chain seq x y z
N MET A 1 -0.29 18.03 -18.65
CA MET A 1 -0.43 16.60 -18.30
C MET A 1 0.56 16.33 -17.18
N ALA A 2 0.10 16.15 -15.93
CA ALA A 2 0.96 15.96 -14.76
C ALA A 2 1.49 14.51 -14.71
N TRP A 3 2.20 14.12 -15.76
CA TRP A 3 2.83 12.81 -15.90
C TRP A 3 4.21 12.89 -15.27
N ALA A 4 4.43 12.10 -14.22
CA ALA A 4 5.70 11.97 -13.52
C ALA A 4 6.28 10.57 -13.83
N PRO A 5 6.97 10.39 -14.97
CA PRO A 5 7.52 9.10 -15.41
C PRO A 5 8.60 8.55 -14.49
N TRP A 6 9.25 9.42 -13.71
CA TRP A 6 10.25 9.02 -12.72
C TRP A 6 9.63 8.39 -11.46
N ILE A 7 8.30 8.45 -11.31
CA ILE A 7 7.61 7.81 -10.20
C ILE A 7 7.40 6.32 -10.52
N ASN A 8 8.19 5.48 -9.87
CA ASN A 8 8.10 4.03 -9.96
C ASN A 8 7.00 3.51 -9.01
N ASN A 9 6.00 2.84 -9.58
CA ASN A 9 4.89 2.28 -8.82
C ASN A 9 5.33 1.17 -7.86
N GLU A 10 6.30 0.35 -8.26
CA GLU A 10 6.82 -0.76 -7.44
C GLU A 10 7.56 -0.20 -6.21
N ALA A 11 8.40 0.82 -6.41
CA ALA A 11 9.08 1.49 -5.30
C ALA A 11 8.09 2.14 -4.31
N ILE A 12 7.00 2.74 -4.83
CA ILE A 12 5.93 3.30 -3.99
C ILE A 12 5.20 2.20 -3.23
N HIS A 13 4.84 1.13 -3.93
CA HIS A 13 4.18 -0.02 -3.34
C HIS A 13 4.99 -0.54 -2.15
N ASP A 14 6.25 -0.89 -2.38
CA ASP A 14 7.12 -1.50 -1.37
C ASP A 14 7.34 -0.58 -0.19
N ARG A 15 7.48 0.72 -0.44
CA ARG A 15 7.61 1.71 0.63
C ARG A 15 6.35 1.81 1.50
N VAL A 16 5.18 1.98 0.88
CA VAL A 16 3.91 2.06 1.61
C VAL A 16 3.68 0.75 2.37
N PHE A 17 3.96 -0.38 1.74
CA PHE A 17 3.87 -1.69 2.36
C PHE A 17 4.75 -1.78 3.62
N GLN A 18 6.03 -1.44 3.54
CA GLN A 18 6.92 -1.49 4.71
C GLN A 18 6.52 -0.53 5.83
N GLU A 19 6.03 0.67 5.50
CA GLU A 19 5.71 1.69 6.50
C GLU A 19 4.34 1.49 7.17
N LYS A 20 3.38 0.93 6.43
CA LYS A 20 1.95 0.94 6.77
C LYS A 20 1.33 -0.43 6.92
N ALA A 21 1.81 -1.47 6.25
CA ALA A 21 1.08 -2.73 6.17
C ALA A 21 0.85 -3.40 7.54
N HIS A 22 1.81 -3.26 8.47
CA HIS A 22 1.67 -3.73 9.85
C HIS A 22 0.69 -2.88 10.69
N LYS A 23 0.52 -1.60 10.34
CA LYS A 23 -0.26 -0.63 11.11
C LYS A 23 -1.73 -0.63 10.73
N ASP A 24 -2.01 -0.75 9.44
CA ASP A 24 -3.39 -0.83 8.94
C ASP A 24 -3.94 -2.25 8.89
N GLY A 25 -3.10 -3.27 9.08
CA GLY A 25 -3.55 -4.67 9.10
C GLY A 25 -3.53 -5.34 7.74
N THR A 26 -2.94 -4.71 6.72
CA THR A 26 -2.65 -5.32 5.41
C THR A 26 -1.82 -6.62 5.57
N ILE A 27 -0.93 -6.68 6.56
CA ILE A 27 -0.24 -7.91 6.99
C ILE A 27 -0.46 -8.17 8.47
N GLY A 28 -0.80 -9.41 8.82
CA GLY A 28 -1.20 -9.72 10.18
C GLY A 28 -1.31 -11.21 10.46
N TRP A 29 -1.57 -11.51 11.73
CA TRP A 29 -1.91 -12.85 12.17
C TRP A 29 -3.36 -13.14 11.82
N VAL A 30 -3.59 -14.09 10.93
CA VAL A 30 -4.93 -14.59 10.61
C VAL A 30 -5.09 -15.96 11.25
N THR A 31 -6.23 -16.17 11.92
CA THR A 31 -6.60 -17.50 12.41
C THR A 31 -7.36 -18.21 11.30
N GLN A 32 -6.76 -19.26 10.76
CA GLN A 32 -7.37 -20.09 9.74
C GLN A 32 -8.52 -20.94 10.35
N PRO A 33 -9.44 -21.47 9.52
CA PRO A 33 -10.58 -22.26 10.00
C PRO A 33 -10.19 -23.54 10.76
N ASP A 34 -8.97 -24.03 10.55
CA ASP A 34 -8.38 -25.17 11.24
C ASP A 34 -7.83 -24.84 12.64
N GLY A 35 -7.90 -23.56 13.06
CA GLY A 35 -7.40 -23.07 14.33
C GLY A 35 -5.91 -22.70 14.32
N THR A 36 -5.21 -22.84 13.19
CA THR A 36 -3.81 -22.41 13.06
C THR A 36 -3.73 -20.89 12.90
N ARG A 37 -2.65 -20.28 13.41
CA ARG A 37 -2.36 -18.86 13.24
C ARG A 37 -1.20 -18.71 12.29
N GLU A 38 -1.44 -18.06 11.17
CA GLU A 38 -0.42 -17.78 10.17
C GLU A 38 -0.24 -16.28 10.00
N TYR A 39 1.02 -15.88 9.85
CA TYR A 39 1.35 -14.52 9.51
C TYR A 39 1.26 -14.38 8.00
N THR A 40 0.20 -13.74 7.51
CA THR A 40 -0.12 -13.72 6.08
C THR A 40 -0.46 -12.32 5.58
N LEU A 41 -0.33 -12.15 4.27
CA LEU A 41 -0.83 -11.01 3.54
C LEU A 41 -2.34 -11.14 3.40
N ILE A 42 -3.08 -10.17 3.93
CA ILE A 42 -4.55 -10.16 3.90
C ILE A 42 -5.03 -9.55 2.58
N CYS A 43 -4.57 -8.34 2.27
CA CYS A 43 -4.85 -7.66 1.01
C CYS A 43 -3.65 -6.83 0.57
N ASP A 44 -3.19 -7.02 -0.66
CA ASP A 44 -2.06 -6.25 -1.19
C ASP A 44 -2.45 -4.82 -1.59
N TYR A 45 -1.46 -3.92 -1.70
CA TYR A 45 -1.74 -2.57 -2.19
C TYR A 45 -1.74 -2.53 -3.72
N ASN A 46 -2.67 -1.76 -4.27
CA ASN A 46 -2.65 -1.39 -5.69
C ASN A 46 -2.20 0.07 -5.83
N VAL A 47 -1.24 0.31 -6.72
CA VAL A 47 -0.75 1.66 -7.05
C VAL A 47 -1.33 2.11 -8.38
N MET A 48 -2.15 3.15 -8.35
CA MET A 48 -2.76 3.74 -9.54
C MET A 48 -2.35 5.20 -9.72
N TRP A 49 -2.38 5.64 -10.98
CA TRP A 49 -2.10 7.03 -11.31
C TRP A 49 -3.22 7.94 -10.77
N PHE A 50 -2.84 9.07 -10.18
CA PHE A 50 -3.77 10.11 -9.75
C PHE A 50 -3.14 11.49 -10.06
N PRO A 51 -3.93 12.54 -10.37
CA PRO A 51 -3.37 13.85 -10.67
C PRO A 51 -2.39 14.32 -9.58
N PHE A 52 -1.16 14.67 -9.98
CA PHE A 52 -0.07 15.10 -9.09
C PHE A 52 0.50 14.01 -8.15
N GLY A 53 0.30 12.73 -8.43
CA GLY A 53 0.82 11.66 -7.56
C GLY A 53 0.47 10.23 -7.97
N ARG A 54 0.36 9.37 -6.96
CA ARG A 54 -0.17 8.01 -7.01
C ARG A 54 -1.17 7.81 -5.87
N TRP A 55 -2.23 7.09 -6.18
CA TRP A 55 -3.14 6.58 -5.17
C TRP A 55 -2.77 5.13 -4.88
N VAL A 56 -2.56 4.81 -3.62
CA VAL A 56 -2.12 3.49 -3.15
C VAL A 56 -3.18 2.95 -2.21
N ALA A 57 -3.87 1.88 -2.57
CA ALA A 57 -4.98 1.37 -1.77
C ALA A 57 -4.95 -0.15 -1.62
N SER A 58 -5.19 -0.61 -0.40
CA SER A 58 -5.52 -2.00 -0.05
C SER A 58 -6.96 -2.07 0.46
N CYS A 59 -7.42 -3.25 0.88
CA CYS A 59 -8.71 -3.41 1.54
C CYS A 59 -8.79 -2.68 2.89
N GLU A 60 -7.64 -2.49 3.55
CA GLU A 60 -7.55 -1.99 4.93
C GLU A 60 -7.19 -0.50 4.99
N GLY A 61 -6.58 0.04 3.94
CA GLY A 61 -6.11 1.43 3.94
C GLY A 61 -5.92 2.01 2.55
N ALA A 62 -5.99 3.33 2.45
CA ALA A 62 -5.64 4.06 1.24
C ALA A 62 -4.74 5.23 1.59
N TYR A 63 -3.77 5.50 0.72
CA TYR A 63 -2.74 6.50 0.89
C TYR A 63 -2.54 7.25 -0.42
N TYR A 64 -2.32 8.56 -0.31
CA TYR A 64 -1.98 9.39 -1.44
C TYR A 64 -0.50 9.73 -1.42
N VAL A 65 0.23 9.30 -2.45
CA VAL A 65 1.66 9.62 -2.61
C VAL A 65 1.79 10.77 -3.59
N THR A 66 2.23 11.92 -3.10
CA THR A 66 2.39 13.13 -3.93
C THR A 66 3.56 12.97 -4.90
N PHE A 67 3.63 13.83 -5.92
CA PHE A 67 4.76 13.85 -6.86
C PHE A 67 6.11 14.25 -6.21
N TRP A 68 6.07 14.76 -4.97
CA TRP A 68 7.23 15.02 -4.12
C TRP A 68 7.60 13.83 -3.23
N ASP A 69 7.02 12.65 -3.49
CA ASP A 69 7.28 11.42 -2.74
C ASP A 69 6.88 11.50 -1.25
N GLN A 70 5.84 12.28 -0.94
CA GLN A 70 5.23 12.35 0.39
C GLN A 70 4.01 11.44 0.46
N VAL A 71 3.97 10.55 1.45
CA VAL A 71 2.83 9.67 1.73
C VAL A 71 1.86 10.39 2.67
N LEU A 72 0.66 10.65 2.18
CA LEU A 72 -0.44 11.23 2.94
C LEU A 72 -1.47 10.14 3.29
N PRO A 73 -1.95 10.10 4.55
CA PRO A 73 -3.03 9.20 4.98
C PRO A 73 -4.39 9.61 4.44
#